data_AF-A0A8B6J0N5-F1
#
_entry.id   AF-A0A8B6J0N5-F1
#
_cell.length_a   1.000
_cell.length_b   1.000
_cell.length_c   1.000
_cell.angle_alpha   90.00
_cell.angle_beta   90.00
_cell.angle_gamma   90.00
#
_symmetry.space_group_name_H-M   'P 1'
#
loop_
_entity.id
_entity.type
_entity.pdbx_description
1 polymer ?
#
loop_
_entity_poly.entity_id
_entity_poly.type
_entity_poly.pdbx_seq_one_letter_code
_entity_poly.pdbx_strand_id
1 'polypeptide(L)'
;MSFPSAYSLELGIDLSAKEAYDFSRTPVGSPHHLTDAKKFQCGEKCPFKLTLANFNNPDFNKTPYFTPGARNQEHNPDYCQRMIEHYRQREQETTIENHGCFSREKNQLIIDLDLVKGTLAIITKPRQKDEDIPSSETSHTEVTHRHSRSSSTIDNTTFRSHIKQLTALIRYFFEYQSGEKYTFYSKNKQEIQLERYFVNLAESGQRGVNLEEVHIYYDTATVDYHLDEDNPDNSYFLIRFHHVCSIDNINNRPTIIINETKAQHRGVGYKIKILKRAAKDSEPLKVFFFGSFIKHPNRKFINPNVSPIDILDYLVFS
;
A
#
# COMPACT_ATOMS: atom_id res chain seq x y z
N MET A 1 0.77 -3.07 -10.36
CA MET A 1 -0.28 -2.24 -10.98
C MET A 1 -0.04 -2.20 -12.47
N SER A 2 -1.09 -2.24 -13.27
CA SER A 2 -1.04 -2.11 -14.73
C SER A 2 -1.86 -0.90 -15.16
N PHE A 3 -1.38 -0.14 -16.16
CA PHE A 3 -2.03 1.09 -16.62
C PHE A 3 -2.67 0.87 -18.01
N PRO A 4 -3.96 1.24 -18.21
CA PRO A 4 -4.62 1.02 -19.51
C PRO A 4 -4.13 1.89 -20.68
N SER A 5 -3.51 3.03 -20.39
CA SER A 5 -3.01 4.03 -21.34
C SER A 5 -1.84 4.78 -20.73
N ALA A 6 -1.04 5.43 -21.57
CA ALA A 6 0.10 6.24 -21.19
C ALA A 6 0.40 7.30 -22.26
N TYR A 7 1.01 8.41 -21.84
CA TYR A 7 1.51 9.44 -22.75
C TYR A 7 2.81 8.99 -23.39
N SER A 8 2.85 8.96 -24.73
CA SER A 8 4.05 8.67 -25.50
C SER A 8 4.96 9.90 -25.57
N LEU A 9 6.19 9.75 -25.10
CA LEU A 9 7.23 10.79 -25.22
C LEU A 9 7.74 10.94 -26.65
N GLU A 10 7.55 9.93 -27.49
CA GLU A 10 7.97 9.94 -28.90
C GLU A 10 6.92 10.63 -29.78
N LEU A 11 5.64 10.32 -29.57
CA LEU A 11 4.55 10.82 -30.42
C LEU A 11 3.81 12.03 -29.85
N GLY A 12 4.03 12.37 -28.58
CA GLY A 12 3.39 13.51 -27.92
C GLY A 12 1.88 13.37 -27.73
N ILE A 13 1.38 12.14 -27.63
CA ILE A 13 -0.05 11.81 -27.49
C ILE A 13 -0.26 10.67 -26.49
N ASP A 14 -1.47 10.60 -25.91
CA ASP A 14 -1.89 9.46 -25.11
C ASP A 14 -2.26 8.26 -25.99
N LEU A 15 -1.77 7.08 -25.60
CA LEU A 15 -2.01 5.83 -26.29
C LEU A 15 -2.53 4.78 -25.31
N SER A 16 -3.52 4.00 -25.72
CA SER A 16 -3.82 2.72 -25.08
C SER A 16 -2.64 1.75 -25.25
N ALA A 17 -2.56 0.75 -24.38
CA ALA A 17 -1.51 -0.27 -24.48
C ALA A 17 -1.57 -1.05 -25.81
N LYS A 18 -2.76 -1.18 -26.41
CA LYS A 18 -2.96 -1.82 -27.71
C LYS A 18 -2.42 -0.95 -28.84
N GLU A 19 -2.76 0.33 -28.88
CA GLU A 19 -2.24 1.26 -29.91
C GLU A 19 -0.73 1.36 -29.84
N ALA A 20 -0.15 1.47 -28.64
CA ALA A 20 1.29 1.50 -28.46
C ALA A 20 1.97 0.20 -28.94
N TYR A 21 1.33 -0.95 -28.75
CA TYR A 21 1.81 -2.22 -29.29
C TYR A 21 1.74 -2.24 -30.84
N ASP A 22 0.62 -1.83 -31.42
CA ASP A 22 0.45 -1.79 -32.88
C ASP A 22 1.49 -0.84 -33.52
N PHE A 23 1.75 0.31 -32.89
CA PHE A 23 2.76 1.29 -33.28
C PHE A 23 4.20 0.82 -33.06
N SER A 24 4.47 -0.04 -32.07
CA SER A 24 5.78 -0.70 -31.94
C SER A 24 6.08 -1.66 -33.09
N ARG A 25 5.05 -2.08 -33.83
CA ARG A 25 5.14 -3.03 -34.96
C ARG A 25 5.07 -2.39 -36.34
N THR A 26 4.75 -1.09 -36.44
CA THR A 26 4.75 -0.41 -37.74
C THR A 26 6.17 -0.33 -38.30
N PRO A 27 6.36 -0.27 -39.63
CA PRO A 27 7.69 -0.16 -40.23
C PRO A 27 8.45 1.07 -39.73
N VAL A 28 9.77 0.91 -39.54
CA VAL A 28 10.68 2.01 -39.19
C VAL A 28 10.56 3.13 -40.22
N GLY A 29 10.36 4.37 -39.76
CA GLY A 29 10.12 5.55 -40.62
C GLY A 29 8.63 5.89 -40.84
N SER A 30 7.71 5.07 -40.34
CA SER A 30 6.28 5.42 -40.28
C SER A 30 6.05 6.55 -39.26
N PRO A 31 5.09 7.46 -39.49
CA PRO A 31 4.83 8.62 -38.61
C PRO A 31 4.42 8.23 -37.18
N HIS A 32 4.00 6.99 -36.97
CA HIS A 32 3.55 6.47 -35.68
C HIS A 32 4.44 5.34 -35.16
N HIS A 33 5.63 5.12 -35.73
CA HIS A 33 6.51 4.07 -35.24
C HIS A 33 7.11 4.43 -33.89
N LEU A 34 6.95 3.53 -32.91
CA LEU A 34 7.56 3.65 -31.59
C LEU A 34 8.83 2.81 -31.54
N THR A 35 9.90 3.39 -30.98
CA THR A 35 11.22 2.77 -30.98
C THR A 35 11.63 2.19 -29.62
N ASP A 36 11.06 2.67 -28.52
CA ASP A 36 11.48 2.28 -27.18
C ASP A 36 10.29 2.01 -26.24
N ALA A 37 10.26 0.80 -25.68
CA ALA A 37 9.26 0.36 -24.71
C ALA A 37 9.19 1.22 -23.44
N LYS A 38 10.22 2.02 -23.12
CA LYS A 38 10.34 2.84 -21.90
C LYS A 38 9.99 4.31 -22.12
N LYS A 39 9.65 4.75 -23.34
CA LYS A 39 9.34 6.15 -23.66
C LYS A 39 7.88 6.53 -23.38
N PHE A 40 7.37 6.08 -22.24
CA PHE A 40 6.01 6.38 -21.80
C PHE A 40 5.99 6.95 -20.39
N GLN A 41 4.95 7.72 -20.06
CA GLN A 41 4.69 8.23 -18.72
C GLN A 41 3.20 8.41 -18.43
N CYS A 42 2.80 8.65 -17.17
CA CYS A 42 1.38 8.76 -16.77
C CYS A 42 0.59 9.76 -17.64
N GLY A 43 1.21 10.90 -17.98
CA GLY A 43 0.60 12.01 -18.71
C GLY A 43 1.69 12.98 -19.18
N GLU A 44 1.37 13.92 -20.06
CA GLU A 44 2.32 14.85 -20.69
C GLU A 44 3.31 15.51 -19.71
N LYS A 45 2.81 15.94 -18.56
CA LYS A 45 3.60 16.66 -17.54
C LYS A 45 3.90 15.84 -16.29
N CYS A 46 3.51 14.56 -16.25
CA CYS A 46 3.72 13.71 -15.08
C CYS A 46 5.07 12.95 -15.19
N PRO A 47 5.96 13.03 -14.18
CA PRO A 47 7.27 12.40 -14.23
C PRO A 47 7.23 10.87 -14.09
N PHE A 48 6.08 10.29 -13.71
CA PHE A 48 5.92 8.86 -13.48
C PHE A 48 6.06 8.06 -14.79
N LYS A 49 7.20 7.40 -14.98
CA LYS A 49 7.54 6.62 -16.18
C LYS A 49 6.85 5.28 -16.20
N LEU A 50 6.44 4.89 -17.40
CA LEU A 50 5.79 3.64 -17.71
C LEU A 50 6.59 2.87 -18.77
N THR A 51 6.53 1.55 -18.70
CA THR A 51 7.11 0.65 -19.70
C THR A 51 6.00 -0.17 -20.34
N LEU A 52 5.96 -0.27 -21.67
CA LEU A 52 5.04 -1.15 -22.37
C LEU A 52 5.53 -2.60 -22.26
N ALA A 53 4.74 -3.46 -21.61
CA ALA A 53 4.96 -4.89 -21.65
C ALA A 53 4.56 -5.46 -23.02
N ASN A 54 5.31 -6.45 -23.50
CA ASN A 54 5.13 -7.10 -24.81
C ASN A 54 5.38 -6.17 -26.03
N PHE A 55 6.19 -5.13 -25.85
CA PHE A 55 6.64 -4.27 -26.95
C PHE A 55 7.27 -5.09 -28.09
N ASN A 56 6.78 -4.90 -29.31
CA ASN A 56 7.20 -5.62 -30.51
C ASN A 56 7.28 -7.16 -30.37
N ASN A 57 6.49 -7.76 -29.48
CA ASN A 57 6.46 -9.21 -29.28
C ASN A 57 5.20 -9.80 -29.92
N PRO A 58 5.29 -10.48 -31.08
CA PRO A 58 4.13 -11.06 -31.77
C PRO A 58 3.50 -12.25 -31.03
N ASP A 59 4.25 -12.91 -30.14
CA ASP A 59 3.86 -14.18 -29.49
C ASP A 59 3.42 -13.99 -28.03
N PHE A 60 2.81 -12.84 -27.71
CA PHE A 60 2.35 -12.60 -26.34
C PHE A 60 1.12 -13.46 -25.99
N ASN A 61 1.14 -14.08 -24.81
CA ASN A 61 -0.02 -14.78 -24.25
C ASN A 61 -0.93 -13.87 -23.39
N LYS A 62 -0.49 -12.63 -23.13
CA LYS A 62 -1.23 -11.64 -22.33
C LYS A 62 -1.32 -10.33 -23.09
N THR A 63 -2.51 -9.75 -23.15
CA THR A 63 -2.76 -8.45 -23.79
C THR A 63 -1.70 -7.42 -23.35
N PRO A 64 -1.19 -6.56 -24.25
CA PRO A 64 -0.22 -5.53 -23.90
C PRO A 64 -0.75 -4.64 -22.77
N TYR A 65 0.14 -4.23 -21.87
CA TYR A 65 -0.19 -3.38 -20.73
C TYR A 65 1.02 -2.55 -20.31
N PHE A 66 0.78 -1.42 -19.67
CA PHE A 66 1.86 -0.60 -19.13
C PHE A 66 2.16 -0.99 -17.67
N THR A 67 3.45 -1.00 -17.32
CA THR A 67 3.96 -1.22 -15.96
C THR A 67 4.77 -0.01 -15.49
N PRO A 68 4.93 0.22 -14.18
CA PRO A 68 5.86 1.22 -13.67
C PRO A 68 7.30 0.96 -14.17
N GLY A 69 7.98 2.00 -14.66
CA GLY A 69 9.37 1.92 -15.10
C GLY A 69 10.40 1.73 -13.98
N ALA A 70 10.10 2.21 -12.78
CA ALA A 70 10.88 2.05 -11.55
C ALA A 70 9.96 2.01 -10.32
N ARG A 71 10.48 1.53 -9.18
CA ARG A 71 9.73 1.29 -7.93
C ARG A 71 9.41 2.56 -7.15
N ASN A 72 10.40 3.43 -6.98
CA ASN A 72 10.29 4.63 -6.14
C ASN A 72 9.81 5.85 -6.94
N GLN A 73 8.95 5.64 -7.93
CA GLN A 73 8.43 6.73 -8.75
C GLN A 73 7.22 7.35 -8.05
N GLU A 74 7.21 8.67 -8.01
CA GLU A 74 6.08 9.43 -7.49
C GLU A 74 5.32 10.06 -8.66
N HIS A 75 4.00 10.04 -8.56
CA HIS A 75 3.18 10.82 -9.47
C HIS A 75 3.28 12.30 -9.08
N ASN A 76 3.25 13.19 -10.07
CA ASN A 76 2.98 14.59 -9.78
C ASN A 76 1.45 14.79 -9.76
N PRO A 77 0.86 15.14 -8.60
CA PRO A 77 -0.59 15.26 -8.46
C PRO A 77 -1.20 16.38 -9.32
N ASP A 78 -0.45 17.45 -9.57
CA ASP A 78 -0.90 18.60 -10.39
C ASP A 78 -0.92 18.28 -11.88
N TYR A 79 -0.22 17.21 -12.31
CA TYR A 79 0.02 16.92 -13.72
C TYR A 79 -0.31 15.49 -14.16
N CYS A 80 -0.61 14.56 -13.26
CA CYS A 80 -1.06 13.21 -13.65
C CYS A 80 -2.55 13.28 -13.96
N GLN A 81 -2.86 13.43 -15.25
CA GLN A 81 -4.22 13.58 -15.75
C GLN A 81 -5.16 12.44 -15.32
N ARG A 82 -4.63 11.21 -15.21
CA ARG A 82 -5.38 10.07 -14.66
C ARG A 82 -5.75 10.22 -13.20
N MET A 83 -4.85 10.77 -12.38
CA MET A 83 -5.15 11.10 -10.99
C MET A 83 -6.18 12.22 -10.96
N ILE A 84 -5.97 13.31 -11.71
CA ILE A 84 -6.92 14.43 -11.80
C ILE A 84 -8.31 14.00 -12.28
N GLU A 85 -8.43 13.14 -13.30
CA GLU A 85 -9.69 12.63 -13.82
C GLU A 85 -10.38 11.68 -12.83
N HIS A 86 -9.62 10.77 -12.21
CA HIS A 86 -10.14 9.93 -11.12
C HIS A 86 -10.61 10.76 -9.92
N TYR A 87 -9.86 11.83 -9.57
CA TYR A 87 -10.19 12.77 -8.50
C TYR A 87 -11.47 13.53 -8.82
N ARG A 88 -11.60 14.05 -10.05
CA ARG A 88 -12.81 14.75 -10.51
C ARG A 88 -14.02 13.81 -10.56
N GLN A 89 -13.86 12.58 -11.03
CA GLN A 89 -14.94 11.60 -11.05
C GLN A 89 -15.41 11.25 -9.62
N ARG A 90 -14.50 11.14 -8.65
CA ARG A 90 -14.83 10.90 -7.23
C ARG A 90 -15.39 12.10 -6.48
N GLU A 91 -14.95 13.32 -6.79
CA GLU A 91 -15.59 14.54 -6.27
C GLU A 91 -17.04 14.66 -6.74
N GLN A 92 -17.35 14.13 -7.92
CA GLN A 92 -18.70 14.05 -8.48
C GLN A 92 -19.51 12.86 -7.94
N GLU A 93 -18.89 11.92 -7.21
CA GLU A 93 -19.59 10.85 -6.48
C GLU A 93 -20.27 11.42 -5.22
N THR A 94 -21.30 12.26 -5.42
CA THR A 94 -22.17 12.77 -4.35
C THR A 94 -23.27 11.77 -3.97
N THR A 95 -23.48 10.75 -4.78
CA THR A 95 -24.57 9.79 -4.62
C THR A 95 -24.13 8.51 -3.93
N ILE A 96 -24.80 8.24 -2.82
CA ILE A 96 -24.98 6.92 -2.24
C ILE A 96 -25.30 5.90 -3.34
N GLU A 97 -24.49 4.85 -3.47
CA GLU A 97 -24.91 3.65 -4.20
C GLU A 97 -25.93 2.90 -3.35
N ASN A 98 -27.19 2.89 -3.80
CA ASN A 98 -28.29 2.15 -3.16
C ASN A 98 -28.31 0.71 -3.69
N HIS A 99 -27.92 -0.25 -2.85
CA HIS A 99 -28.12 -1.67 -3.11
C HIS A 99 -29.26 -2.20 -2.25
N GLY A 100 -30.50 -1.88 -2.64
CA GLY A 100 -31.72 -2.31 -1.95
C GLY A 100 -31.92 -1.66 -0.58
N CYS A 101 -31.27 -2.19 0.46
CA CYS A 101 -31.39 -1.76 1.87
C CYS A 101 -30.12 -1.07 2.43
N PHE A 102 -29.11 -0.81 1.59
CA PHE A 102 -27.82 -0.28 2.05
C PHE A 102 -27.34 0.88 1.19
N SER A 103 -26.75 1.87 1.86
CA SER A 103 -26.12 3.03 1.27
C SER A 103 -24.60 3.01 1.53
N ARG A 104 -23.75 3.27 0.53
CA ARG A 104 -22.28 3.36 0.73
C ARG A 104 -21.80 4.80 0.58
N GLU A 105 -21.11 5.32 1.60
CA GLU A 105 -20.41 6.62 1.53
C GLU A 105 -18.97 6.39 1.05
N LYS A 106 -18.69 6.70 -0.22
CA LYS A 106 -17.41 6.35 -0.87
C LYS A 106 -16.19 7.13 -0.33
N ASN A 107 -16.38 8.31 0.24
CA ASN A 107 -15.30 9.20 0.68
C ASN A 107 -15.04 9.18 2.20
N GLN A 108 -15.83 8.43 2.97
CA GLN A 108 -15.67 8.28 4.41
C GLN A 108 -15.04 6.92 4.75
N LEU A 109 -13.83 6.95 5.32
CA LEU A 109 -13.04 5.76 5.60
C LEU A 109 -12.88 5.56 7.10
N ILE A 110 -13.24 4.38 7.61
CA ILE A 110 -12.99 4.02 9.01
C ILE A 110 -11.66 3.29 9.11
N ILE A 111 -10.77 3.76 9.96
CA ILE A 111 -9.49 3.12 10.26
C ILE A 111 -9.69 2.18 11.45
N ASP A 112 -9.51 0.88 11.19
CA ASP A 112 -9.58 -0.16 12.22
C ASP A 112 -8.24 -0.38 12.93
N LEU A 113 -7.15 0.21 12.42
CA LEU A 113 -5.83 0.27 13.06
C LEU A 113 -5.88 1.23 14.26
N ASP A 114 -5.28 0.86 15.39
CA ASP A 114 -5.16 1.77 16.54
C ASP A 114 -3.91 2.64 16.35
N LEU A 115 -4.09 3.80 15.73
CA LEU A 115 -3.00 4.74 15.42
C LEU A 115 -2.35 5.36 16.66
N VAL A 116 -3.01 5.32 17.82
CA VAL A 116 -2.48 5.86 19.08
C VAL A 116 -1.62 4.82 19.78
N LYS A 117 -2.10 3.57 19.83
CA LYS A 117 -1.38 2.47 20.50
C LYS A 117 -0.39 1.74 19.59
N GLY A 118 -0.43 2.00 18.29
CA GLY A 118 0.45 1.32 17.33
C GLY A 118 0.01 -0.12 17.08
N THR A 119 -1.28 -0.42 17.18
CA THR A 119 -1.79 -1.80 17.11
C THR A 119 -2.45 -2.09 15.77
N LEU A 120 -2.07 -3.21 15.16
CA LEU A 120 -2.66 -3.68 13.90
C LEU A 120 -4.11 -4.15 14.11
N ALA A 121 -4.94 -4.06 13.07
CA ALA A 121 -6.33 -4.50 13.16
C ALA A 121 -6.42 -6.02 13.34
N ILE A 122 -7.27 -6.48 14.27
CA ILE A 122 -7.56 -7.90 14.43
C ILE A 122 -8.38 -8.37 13.23
N ILE A 123 -7.77 -9.20 12.37
CA ILE A 123 -8.48 -9.84 11.25
C ILE A 123 -9.09 -11.13 11.79
N THR A 124 -10.32 -11.06 12.29
CA THR A 124 -11.11 -12.26 12.57
C THR A 124 -11.28 -13.03 11.26
N LYS A 125 -10.80 -14.27 11.21
CA LYS A 125 -11.12 -15.17 10.10
C LYS A 125 -12.66 -15.26 10.01
N PRO A 126 -13.24 -15.26 8.80
CA PRO A 126 -14.66 -15.53 8.67
C PRO A 126 -14.94 -16.86 9.37
N ARG A 127 -15.99 -16.90 10.21
CA ARG A 127 -16.51 -18.17 10.74
C ARG A 127 -16.70 -19.09 9.53
N GLN A 128 -15.89 -20.12 9.41
CA GLN A 128 -16.27 -21.25 8.57
C GLN A 128 -17.63 -21.68 9.11
N LYS A 129 -18.63 -21.78 8.24
CA LYS A 129 -19.87 -22.45 8.62
C LYS A 129 -19.43 -23.81 9.15
N ASP A 130 -19.75 -24.08 10.42
CA ASP A 130 -19.60 -25.41 10.98
C ASP A 130 -20.27 -26.37 9.99
N GLU A 131 -19.51 -27.32 9.47
CA GLU A 131 -20.08 -28.43 8.72
C GLU A 131 -21.13 -29.09 9.60
N ASP A 132 -22.30 -29.32 9.01
CA ASP A 132 -23.47 -29.89 9.66
C ASP A 132 -23.07 -31.13 10.48
N ILE A 133 -23.11 -30.98 11.81
CA ILE A 133 -23.14 -32.13 12.73
C ILE A 133 -24.51 -32.80 12.49
N PRO A 134 -24.58 -34.04 11.97
CA PRO A 134 -25.86 -34.71 11.82
C PRO A 134 -26.30 -35.21 13.20
N SER A 135 -27.03 -34.38 13.94
CA SER A 135 -27.78 -34.84 15.11
C SER A 135 -29.03 -35.58 14.62
N SER A 136 -28.95 -36.89 14.63
CA SER A 136 -30.08 -37.79 14.45
C SER A 136 -31.07 -37.60 15.60
N GLU A 137 -32.15 -36.85 15.36
CA GLU A 137 -33.42 -37.02 16.08
C GLU A 137 -34.56 -36.49 15.21
N THR A 138 -35.31 -37.43 14.65
CA THR A 138 -36.58 -37.23 13.97
C THR A 138 -37.65 -36.78 14.96
N SER A 139 -38.35 -35.68 14.71
CA SER A 139 -39.80 -35.63 14.91
C SER A 139 -40.44 -34.44 14.17
N HIS A 140 -41.56 -34.75 13.53
CA HIS A 140 -42.35 -33.90 12.67
C HIS A 140 -42.78 -32.61 13.36
N THR A 141 -42.55 -31.46 12.73
CA THR A 141 -43.42 -30.29 12.88
C THR A 141 -43.36 -29.45 11.62
N GLU A 142 -44.55 -29.09 11.15
CA GLU A 142 -44.84 -28.40 9.91
C GLU A 142 -43.99 -27.14 9.74
N VAL A 143 -43.48 -26.95 8.51
CA VAL A 143 -42.82 -25.71 8.08
C VAL A 143 -43.85 -24.59 8.17
N THR A 144 -43.92 -23.93 9.32
CA THR A 144 -44.65 -22.67 9.44
C THR A 144 -43.79 -21.62 8.74
N HIS A 145 -44.14 -21.30 7.50
CA HIS A 145 -43.61 -20.13 6.82
C HIS A 145 -43.91 -18.90 7.69
N ARG A 146 -42.91 -18.44 8.44
CA ARG A 146 -42.95 -17.13 9.08
C ARG A 146 -43.00 -16.10 7.96
N HIS A 147 -44.20 -15.66 7.62
CA HIS A 147 -44.39 -14.44 6.86
C HIS A 147 -43.66 -13.30 7.60
N SER A 148 -42.58 -12.82 6.99
CA SER A 148 -41.93 -11.59 7.39
C SER A 148 -42.96 -10.47 7.33
N ARG A 149 -43.34 -9.96 8.50
CA ARG A 149 -44.07 -8.69 8.60
C ARG A 149 -43.22 -7.62 7.89
N SER A 150 -43.78 -7.05 6.83
CA SER A 150 -43.25 -5.86 6.15
C SER A 150 -43.25 -4.70 7.14
N SER A 151 -42.11 -4.49 7.82
CA SER A 151 -41.82 -3.23 8.49
C SER A 151 -41.40 -2.22 7.43
N SER A 152 -42.12 -1.11 7.31
CA SER A 152 -41.85 -0.03 6.35
C SER A 152 -40.79 0.97 6.81
N THR A 153 -39.89 0.56 7.70
CA THR A 153 -38.65 1.29 7.98
C THR A 153 -37.54 0.70 7.14
N ILE A 154 -37.27 1.34 5.99
CA ILE A 154 -36.01 1.16 5.27
C ILE A 154 -34.93 1.75 6.18
N ASP A 155 -34.31 0.92 7.01
CA ASP A 155 -33.11 1.29 7.74
C ASP A 155 -31.99 1.53 6.73
N ASN A 156 -31.82 2.80 6.31
CA ASN A 156 -30.70 3.24 5.49
C ASN A 156 -29.41 3.12 6.32
N THR A 157 -28.88 1.91 6.41
CA THR A 157 -27.61 1.66 7.08
C THR A 157 -26.47 2.06 6.15
N THR A 158 -25.85 3.20 6.45
CA THR A 158 -24.72 3.70 5.69
C THR A 158 -23.45 2.91 6.04
N PHE A 159 -22.87 2.23 5.05
CA PHE A 159 -21.64 1.47 5.21
C PHE A 159 -20.44 2.33 4.82
N ARG A 160 -19.57 2.64 5.79
CA ARG A 160 -18.26 3.25 5.55
C ARG A 160 -17.25 2.17 5.21
N SER A 161 -16.30 2.46 4.32
CA SER A 161 -15.27 1.47 3.97
C SER A 161 -14.24 1.38 5.09
N HIS A 162 -13.96 0.17 5.57
CA HIS A 162 -13.01 -0.06 6.67
C HIS A 162 -11.59 -0.34 6.15
N ILE A 163 -10.60 0.40 6.66
CA ILE A 163 -9.17 0.20 6.43
C ILE A 163 -8.61 -0.66 7.55
N LYS A 164 -8.34 -1.93 7.24
CA LYS A 164 -7.80 -2.93 8.20
C LYS A 164 -6.31 -3.18 8.06
N GLN A 165 -5.70 -2.74 6.96
CA GLN A 165 -4.31 -3.05 6.63
C GLN A 165 -3.49 -1.78 6.55
N LEU A 166 -2.29 -1.81 7.12
CA LEU A 166 -1.33 -0.70 7.07
C LEU A 166 -0.98 -0.32 5.62
N THR A 167 -0.82 -1.31 4.73
CA THR A 167 -0.59 -1.10 3.29
C THR A 167 -1.70 -0.28 2.63
N ALA A 168 -2.96 -0.58 2.97
CA ALA A 168 -4.10 0.17 2.45
C ALA A 168 -4.12 1.59 3.01
N LEU A 169 -3.79 1.76 4.30
CA LEU A 169 -3.73 3.09 4.91
C LEU A 169 -2.67 3.99 4.26
N ILE A 170 -1.46 3.46 4.05
CA ILE A 170 -0.37 4.19 3.38
C ILE A 170 -0.79 4.61 1.97
N ARG A 171 -1.48 3.72 1.23
CA ARG A 171 -2.00 4.07 -0.09
C ARG A 171 -2.99 5.24 -0.01
N TYR A 172 -3.95 5.19 0.91
CA TYR A 172 -4.92 6.27 1.10
C TYR A 172 -4.26 7.58 1.56
N PHE A 173 -3.19 7.51 2.35
CA PHE A 173 -2.41 8.70 2.73
C PHE A 173 -1.78 9.38 1.50
N PHE A 174 -1.18 8.64 0.58
CA PHE A 174 -0.62 9.22 -0.65
C PHE A 174 -1.68 9.76 -1.59
N GLU A 175 -2.78 9.04 -1.74
CA GLU A 175 -3.95 9.51 -2.48
C GLU A 175 -4.46 10.84 -1.90
N TYR A 176 -4.58 10.92 -0.57
CA TYR A 176 -4.97 12.14 0.15
C TYR A 176 -3.97 13.29 -0.04
N GLN A 177 -2.67 13.05 0.12
CA GLN A 177 -1.63 14.07 -0.13
C GLN A 177 -1.62 14.58 -1.57
N SER A 178 -2.08 13.77 -2.50
CA SER A 178 -2.21 14.10 -3.91
C SER A 178 -3.49 14.89 -4.24
N GLY A 179 -4.31 15.21 -3.24
CA GLY A 179 -5.52 16.02 -3.38
C GLY A 179 -6.84 15.26 -3.21
N GLU A 180 -6.83 13.97 -2.89
CA GLU A 180 -8.06 13.22 -2.64
C GLU A 180 -8.75 13.68 -1.36
N LYS A 181 -10.05 13.96 -1.47
CA LYS A 181 -10.87 14.46 -0.36
C LYS A 181 -11.48 13.32 0.44
N TYR A 182 -10.63 12.65 1.22
CA TYR A 182 -11.08 11.67 2.20
C TYR A 182 -11.40 12.31 3.54
N THR A 183 -12.46 11.81 4.17
CA THR A 183 -12.68 12.02 5.60
C THR A 183 -12.37 10.73 6.33
N PHE A 184 -11.36 10.76 7.19
CA PHE A 184 -10.93 9.60 7.96
C PHE A 184 -11.57 9.60 9.34
N TYR A 185 -12.01 8.42 9.77
CA TYR A 185 -12.59 8.22 11.09
C TYR A 185 -11.86 7.12 11.83
N SER A 186 -11.69 7.25 13.13
CA SER A 186 -11.29 6.15 13.99
C SER A 186 -12.39 5.07 14.05
N LYS A 187 -12.06 3.91 14.59
CA LYS A 187 -13.02 2.83 14.89
C LYS A 187 -14.21 3.30 15.75
N ASN A 188 -14.00 4.33 16.58
CA ASN A 188 -15.04 4.94 17.42
C ASN A 188 -15.81 6.07 16.71
N LYS A 189 -15.67 6.20 15.38
CA LYS A 189 -16.31 7.21 14.53
C LYS A 189 -15.93 8.65 14.84
N GLN A 190 -14.81 8.88 15.50
CA GLN A 190 -14.25 10.22 15.65
C GLN A 190 -13.44 10.55 14.41
N GLU A 191 -13.65 11.74 13.84
CA GLU A 191 -12.85 12.22 12.71
C GLU A 191 -11.39 12.37 13.13
N ILE A 192 -10.48 11.98 12.23
CA ILE A 192 -9.04 12.04 12.46
C ILE A 192 -8.35 12.78 11.32
N GLN A 193 -7.36 13.60 11.67
CA GLN A 193 -6.45 14.21 10.71
C GLN A 193 -5.31 13.23 10.46
N LEU A 194 -5.36 12.53 9.33
CA LEU A 194 -4.49 11.39 9.05
C LEU A 194 -3.00 11.76 9.02
N GLU A 195 -2.70 12.95 8.52
CA GLU A 195 -1.36 13.49 8.34
C GLU A 195 -0.60 13.65 9.66
N ARG A 196 -1.31 13.81 10.78
CA ARG A 196 -0.70 13.85 12.11
C ARG A 196 -0.04 12.54 12.51
N TYR A 197 -0.46 11.43 11.90
CA TYR A 197 0.07 10.09 12.21
C TYR A 197 1.20 9.66 11.28
N PHE A 198 1.50 10.42 10.23
CA PHE A 198 2.55 10.11 9.26
C PHE A 198 3.74 11.05 9.45
N VAL A 199 4.93 10.47 9.60
CA VAL A 199 6.14 11.22 9.87
C VAL A 199 7.22 10.87 8.87
N ASN A 200 7.58 11.85 8.03
CA ASN A 200 8.73 11.75 7.14
C ASN A 200 10.03 11.91 7.95
N LEU A 201 10.85 10.86 8.05
CA LEU A 201 12.10 10.94 8.80
C LEU A 201 13.08 11.94 8.17
N ALA A 202 12.96 12.23 6.87
CA ALA A 202 13.76 13.27 6.20
C ALA A 202 13.48 14.69 6.73
N GLU A 203 12.28 14.92 7.27
CA GLU A 203 11.85 16.23 7.80
C GLU A 203 12.00 16.30 9.33
N SER A 204 12.38 15.20 9.98
CA SER A 204 12.39 15.07 11.45
C SER A 204 13.28 16.09 12.16
N GLY A 205 14.41 16.48 11.54
CA GLY A 205 15.33 17.50 12.07
C GLY A 205 14.75 18.92 12.11
N GLN A 206 13.66 19.20 11.39
CA GLN A 206 13.04 20.53 11.34
C GLN A 206 11.89 20.70 12.33
N ARG A 207 11.26 19.60 12.76
CA ARG A 207 10.02 19.62 13.56
C ARG A 207 10.16 19.16 15.01
N GLY A 208 11.35 18.76 15.46
CA GLY A 208 11.52 18.22 16.81
C GLY A 208 10.67 16.96 17.03
N VAL A 209 10.68 16.06 16.03
CA VAL A 209 9.88 14.83 16.07
C VAL A 209 10.35 13.93 17.20
N ASN A 210 9.45 13.62 18.14
CA ASN A 210 9.70 12.65 19.18
C ASN A 210 9.52 11.23 18.64
N LEU A 211 10.63 10.55 18.33
CA LEU A 211 10.59 9.19 17.79
C LEU A 211 10.05 8.13 18.78
N GLU A 212 9.95 8.46 20.07
CA GLU A 212 9.39 7.55 21.09
C GLU A 212 7.86 7.49 21.04
N GLU A 213 7.22 8.40 20.29
CA GLU A 213 5.79 8.36 20.03
C GLU A 213 5.44 7.39 18.90
N VAL A 214 4.22 6.86 18.93
CA VAL A 214 3.71 5.98 17.89
C VAL A 214 3.30 6.80 16.68
N HIS A 215 3.96 6.53 15.54
CA HIS A 215 3.60 7.08 14.24
C HIS A 215 3.81 6.04 13.15
N ILE A 216 3.40 6.38 11.93
CA ILE A 216 3.83 5.75 10.70
C ILE A 216 5.03 6.54 10.18
N TYR A 217 6.22 6.14 10.60
CA TYR A 217 7.48 6.71 10.16
C TYR A 217 7.83 6.22 8.77
N TYR A 218 8.29 7.11 7.89
CA TYR A 218 8.70 6.70 6.55
C TYR A 218 9.89 7.49 6.02
N ASP A 219 10.75 6.81 5.28
CA ASP A 219 11.88 7.36 4.54
C ASP A 219 12.45 6.26 3.62
N THR A 220 13.40 6.64 2.78
CA THR A 220 14.28 5.73 2.03
C THR A 220 15.30 5.06 2.96
N ALA A 221 15.60 3.79 2.69
CA ALA A 221 16.55 3.00 3.46
C ALA A 221 17.41 2.11 2.54
N THR A 222 18.64 1.85 2.98
CA THR A 222 19.46 0.76 2.42
C THR A 222 19.11 -0.56 3.09
N VAL A 223 19.25 -1.66 2.35
CA VAL A 223 19.05 -3.01 2.87
C VAL A 223 20.34 -3.79 2.61
N ASP A 224 21.00 -4.23 3.68
CA ASP A 224 22.16 -5.12 3.59
C ASP A 224 21.76 -6.53 4.07
N TYR A 225 22.32 -7.58 3.45
CA TYR A 225 22.13 -8.95 3.92
C TYR A 225 23.42 -9.47 4.54
N HIS A 226 23.31 -9.97 5.76
CA HIS A 226 24.42 -10.57 6.50
C HIS A 226 24.16 -12.06 6.67
N LEU A 227 24.98 -12.87 6.00
CA LEU A 227 25.04 -14.32 6.18
C LEU A 227 25.85 -14.62 7.45
N ASP A 228 25.29 -15.41 8.34
CA ASP A 228 26.02 -16.03 9.44
C ASP A 228 26.49 -17.42 8.96
N GLU A 229 27.78 -17.54 8.63
CA GLU A 229 28.36 -18.75 8.06
C GLU A 229 28.34 -19.94 9.04
N ASP A 230 28.47 -19.66 10.34
CA ASP A 230 28.48 -20.66 11.39
C ASP A 230 27.06 -21.12 11.75
N ASN A 231 26.08 -20.22 11.67
CA ASN A 231 24.68 -20.52 11.91
C ASN A 231 23.77 -19.77 10.92
N PRO A 232 23.47 -20.37 9.76
CA PRO A 232 22.63 -19.73 8.75
C PRO A 232 21.25 -19.27 9.24
N ASP A 233 20.69 -19.89 10.28
CA ASP A 233 19.41 -19.46 10.90
C ASP A 233 19.51 -18.12 11.64
N ASN A 234 20.72 -17.62 11.89
CA ASN A 234 20.98 -16.30 12.45
C ASN A 234 21.21 -15.23 11.39
N SER A 235 21.22 -15.58 10.10
CA SER A 235 21.34 -14.62 9.00
C SER A 235 20.23 -13.56 9.08
N TYR A 236 20.57 -12.32 8.73
CA TYR A 236 19.66 -11.19 8.91
C TYR A 236 19.80 -10.14 7.82
N PHE A 237 18.68 -9.45 7.59
CA PHE A 237 18.65 -8.19 6.86
C PHE A 237 18.86 -7.03 7.83
N LEU A 238 19.68 -6.07 7.42
CA LEU A 238 19.90 -4.80 8.09
C LEU A 238 19.28 -3.70 7.25
N ILE A 239 18.16 -3.13 7.70
CA ILE A 239 17.52 -1.99 7.04
C ILE A 239 17.97 -0.72 7.78
N ARG A 240 18.62 0.19 7.06
CA ARG A 240 19.10 1.45 7.64
C ARG A 240 18.49 2.64 6.91
N PHE A 241 17.67 3.41 7.62
CA PHE A 241 17.10 4.64 7.08
C PHE A 241 18.21 5.64 6.74
N HIS A 242 18.02 6.44 5.70
CA HIS A 242 19.04 7.37 5.23
C HIS A 242 19.24 8.57 6.15
N HIS A 243 18.17 9.05 6.77
CA HIS A 243 18.24 10.25 7.61
C HIS A 243 18.63 9.94 9.05
N VAL A 244 19.52 10.77 9.58
CA VAL A 244 19.92 10.75 10.99
C VAL A 244 18.79 11.36 11.81
N CYS A 245 18.36 10.64 12.83
CA CYS A 245 17.35 11.08 13.76
C CYS A 245 17.95 11.17 15.17
N SER A 246 17.27 11.88 16.06
CA SER A 246 17.72 12.12 17.43
C SER A 246 16.73 11.55 18.43
N ILE A 247 17.22 10.80 19.41
CA ILE A 247 16.49 10.44 20.63
C ILE A 247 17.41 10.78 21.81
N ASP A 248 16.96 11.65 22.71
CA ASP A 248 17.79 12.25 23.75
C ASP A 248 19.11 12.81 23.19
N ASN A 249 20.25 12.24 23.60
CA ASN A 249 21.60 12.61 23.20
C ASN A 249 22.19 11.69 22.11
N ILE A 250 21.36 10.81 21.51
CA ILE A 250 21.80 9.86 20.48
C ILE A 250 21.32 10.36 19.12
N ASN A 251 22.29 10.70 18.27
CA ASN A 251 22.05 11.06 16.87
C ASN A 251 22.52 9.91 15.99
N ASN A 252 21.58 9.12 15.46
CA ASN A 252 21.92 8.02 14.55
C ASN A 252 20.79 7.74 13.56
N ARG A 253 21.08 6.95 12.54
CA ARG A 253 20.09 6.43 11.60
C ARG A 253 19.27 5.34 12.27
N PRO A 254 17.94 5.45 12.33
CA PRO A 254 17.09 4.36 12.75
C PRO A 254 17.41 3.10 11.94
N THR A 255 17.58 1.98 12.64
CA THR A 255 18.07 0.73 12.06
C THR A 255 17.17 -0.42 12.50
N ILE A 256 16.78 -1.26 11.55
CA ILE A 256 15.92 -2.43 11.77
C ILE A 256 16.69 -3.69 11.40
N ILE A 257 16.75 -4.64 12.33
CA ILE A 257 17.36 -5.95 12.12
C ILE A 257 16.24 -6.97 11.97
N ILE A 258 16.25 -7.70 10.87
CA ILE A 258 15.25 -8.73 10.56
C ILE A 258 15.97 -10.05 10.34
N ASN A 259 15.87 -10.95 11.30
CA ASN A 259 16.37 -12.30 11.12
C ASN A 259 15.52 -13.04 10.06
N GLU A 260 16.16 -13.60 9.05
CA GLU A 260 15.47 -14.19 7.90
C GLU A 260 14.53 -15.33 8.29
N THR A 261 15.05 -16.30 9.06
CA THR A 261 14.31 -17.51 9.43
C THR A 261 13.28 -17.23 10.52
N LYS A 262 13.65 -16.46 11.56
CA LYS A 262 12.81 -16.21 12.75
C LYS A 262 11.67 -15.24 12.46
N ALA A 263 11.85 -14.29 11.55
CA ALA A 263 10.78 -13.36 11.17
C ALA A 263 9.80 -13.98 10.14
N GLN A 264 10.11 -15.15 9.58
CA GLN A 264 9.29 -15.77 8.55
C GLN A 264 8.07 -16.47 9.14
N HIS A 265 6.88 -15.92 8.87
CA HIS A 265 5.60 -16.53 9.20
C HIS A 265 4.57 -16.31 8.09
N ARG A 266 3.33 -16.78 8.29
CA ARG A 266 2.27 -16.72 7.28
C ARG A 266 1.93 -15.26 6.94
N GLY A 267 2.14 -14.88 5.68
CA GLY A 267 1.75 -13.55 5.17
C GLY A 267 2.93 -12.61 4.90
N VAL A 268 4.12 -12.86 5.45
CA VAL A 268 5.29 -11.98 5.29
C VAL A 268 6.33 -12.47 4.28
N GLY A 269 6.15 -13.66 3.71
CA GLY A 269 7.13 -14.24 2.76
C GLY A 269 7.40 -13.37 1.52
N TYR A 270 6.44 -12.56 1.07
CA TYR A 270 6.68 -11.61 -0.02
C TYR A 270 7.60 -10.45 0.40
N LYS A 271 7.55 -10.04 1.67
CA LYS A 271 8.40 -8.98 2.24
C LYS A 271 9.86 -9.44 2.28
N ILE A 272 10.12 -10.69 2.67
CA ILE A 272 11.46 -11.30 2.60
C ILE A 272 12.00 -11.29 1.15
N LYS A 273 11.16 -11.61 0.15
CA LYS A 273 11.57 -11.55 -1.26
C LYS A 273 11.93 -10.12 -1.70
N ILE A 274 11.20 -9.12 -1.23
CA ILE A 274 11.53 -7.70 -1.49
C ILE A 274 12.89 -7.36 -0.89
N LEU A 275 13.15 -7.73 0.36
CA LEU A 275 14.41 -7.47 1.05
C LEU A 275 15.60 -8.17 0.38
N LYS A 276 15.47 -9.45 0.00
CA LYS A 276 16.51 -10.17 -0.76
C LYS A 276 16.87 -9.46 -2.05
N ARG A 277 15.86 -8.98 -2.77
CA ARG A 277 16.07 -8.27 -4.02
C ARG A 277 16.73 -6.90 -3.79
N ALA A 278 16.26 -6.14 -2.80
CA ALA A 278 16.85 -4.85 -2.45
C ALA A 278 18.33 -5.00 -2.04
N ALA A 279 18.65 -6.00 -1.22
CA ALA A 279 20.03 -6.29 -0.81
C ALA A 279 20.92 -6.72 -1.98
N LYS A 280 20.40 -7.54 -2.90
CA LYS A 280 21.14 -7.98 -4.09
C LYS A 280 21.41 -6.83 -5.07
N ASP A 281 20.39 -6.03 -5.33
CA ASP A 281 20.43 -4.98 -6.36
C ASP A 281 21.07 -3.68 -5.82
N SER A 282 21.33 -3.60 -4.50
CA SER A 282 21.79 -2.39 -3.80
C SER A 282 20.89 -1.16 -4.03
N GLU A 283 19.61 -1.40 -4.35
CA GLU A 283 18.63 -0.35 -4.61
C GLU A 283 18.00 0.14 -3.29
N PRO A 284 17.89 1.46 -3.07
CA PRO A 284 17.16 2.01 -1.94
C PRO A 284 15.69 1.58 -1.94
N LEU A 285 15.17 1.25 -0.77
CA LEU A 285 13.79 0.86 -0.55
C LEU A 285 13.04 1.96 0.19
N LYS A 286 11.82 2.30 -0.23
CA LYS A 286 10.96 3.16 0.59
C LYS A 286 10.33 2.30 1.69
N VAL A 287 10.60 2.65 2.94
CA VAL A 287 10.17 1.87 4.10
C VAL A 287 9.22 2.69 4.95
N PHE A 288 8.11 2.07 5.35
CA PHE A 288 7.15 2.59 6.31
C PHE A 288 7.17 1.68 7.53
N PHE A 289 7.34 2.27 8.71
CA PHE A 289 7.31 1.59 9.99
C PHE A 289 6.21 2.18 10.87
N PHE A 290 5.28 1.34 11.30
CA PHE A 290 4.22 1.72 12.23
C PHE A 290 4.57 1.29 13.65
N GLY A 291 4.82 2.26 14.53
CA GLY A 291 5.23 1.99 15.91
C GLY A 291 6.02 3.17 16.46
N SER A 292 6.78 2.94 17.53
CA SER A 292 7.76 3.90 18.04
C SER A 292 9.18 3.35 17.96
N PHE A 293 10.16 4.24 18.05
CA PHE A 293 11.56 3.86 18.20
C PHE A 293 12.01 4.03 19.65
N ILE A 294 13.04 3.27 20.02
CA ILE A 294 13.71 3.34 21.30
C ILE A 294 15.23 3.38 21.08
N LYS A 295 15.93 4.03 22.01
CA LYS A 295 17.38 3.86 22.09
C LYS A 295 17.72 2.43 22.50
N HIS A 296 18.71 1.85 21.84
CA HIS A 296 19.24 0.57 22.29
C HIS A 296 19.88 0.75 23.68
N PRO A 297 19.56 -0.10 24.68
CA PRO A 297 20.00 0.11 26.07
C PRO A 297 21.51 0.27 26.23
N ASN A 298 22.28 -0.50 25.45
CA ASN A 298 23.74 -0.62 25.60
C ASN A 298 24.54 -0.13 24.38
N ARG A 299 23.89 0.45 23.38
CA ARG A 299 24.54 0.82 22.11
C ARG A 299 23.97 2.14 21.61
N LYS A 300 24.77 2.93 20.89
CA LYS A 300 24.33 4.20 20.29
C LYS A 300 23.48 3.97 19.03
N PHE A 301 22.45 3.13 19.10
CA PHE A 301 21.55 2.81 17.99
C PHE A 301 20.11 3.16 18.33
N ILE A 302 19.32 3.45 17.30
CA ILE A 302 17.88 3.70 17.40
C ILE A 302 17.19 2.52 16.72
N ASN A 303 16.40 1.78 17.49
CA ASN A 303 15.74 0.56 17.04
C ASN A 303 14.21 0.67 17.16
N PRO A 304 13.43 -0.06 16.37
CA PRO A 304 12.00 -0.21 16.60
C PRO A 304 11.70 -0.75 18.00
N ASN A 305 10.68 -0.20 18.65
CA ASN A 305 10.11 -0.71 19.88
C ASN A 305 9.09 -1.84 19.60
N VAL A 306 9.54 -2.84 18.84
CA VAL A 306 8.72 -3.98 18.43
C VAL A 306 9.58 -5.23 18.50
N SER A 307 8.97 -6.35 18.86
CA SER A 307 9.63 -7.67 18.85
C SER A 307 10.26 -7.95 17.47
N PRO A 308 11.53 -8.42 17.41
CA PRO A 308 12.17 -8.79 16.16
C PRO A 308 11.42 -9.86 15.35
N ILE A 309 10.57 -10.67 15.99
CA ILE A 309 9.78 -11.72 15.34
C ILE A 309 8.60 -11.10 14.58
N ASP A 310 7.98 -10.06 15.15
CA ASP A 310 6.74 -9.46 14.64
C ASP A 310 7.02 -8.23 13.76
N ILE A 311 8.27 -7.75 13.71
CA ILE A 311 8.64 -6.49 13.05
C ILE A 311 8.16 -6.40 11.59
N LEU A 312 8.14 -7.52 10.87
CA LEU A 312 7.69 -7.53 9.49
C LEU A 312 6.21 -7.16 9.33
N ASP A 313 5.35 -7.38 10.33
CA ASP A 313 3.93 -6.99 10.25
C ASP A 313 3.74 -5.47 10.33
N TYR A 314 4.65 -4.79 11.02
CA TYR A 314 4.66 -3.34 11.21
C TYR A 314 5.39 -2.59 10.09
N LEU A 315 5.93 -3.32 9.11
CA LEU A 315 6.65 -2.76 7.98
C LEU A 315 5.86 -2.84 6.67
N VAL A 316 5.93 -1.78 5.88
CA VAL A 316 5.49 -1.77 4.48
C VAL A 316 6.63 -1.26 3.62
N PHE A 317 6.82 -1.92 2.48
CA PHE A 317 7.85 -1.61 1.50
C PHE A 317 7.18 -1.15 0.21
N SER A 318 7.62 -0.02 -0.34
CA SER A 318 7.16 0.51 -1.64
C SER A 318 8.30 0.61 -2.64
#